data_AF-A0A6C1DUK9-F1
#
_entry.id   AF-A0A6C1DUK9-F1
#
_cell.length_a   1.000
_cell.length_b   1.000
_cell.length_c   1.000
_cell.angle_alpha   90.00
_cell.angle_beta   90.00
_cell.angle_gamma   90.00
#
_symmetry.space_group_name_H-M   'P 1'
#
loop_
_entity.id
_entity.type
_entity.pdbx_description
1 polymer ?
#
loop_
_entity_poly.entity_id
_entity_poly.type
_entity_poly.pdbx_seq_one_letter_code
_entity_poly.pdbx_strand_id
1 'polypeptide(L)'
;MGKKAHGGKMKPEIDENGTLLVPPPRTIANQDHFHRLNYLYQISAYQTRARQKARTDAHTPLARNYIKSMDLISKKTKTSLLPTIKRTICKKCHRLLWTPKKLEITSDGELSVMCGCGTVKRFNIGADPNYRTYSEREGNLLNS
;
A
#
# COMPACT_ATOMS: atom_id res chain seq x y z
N MET A 1 40.72 -16.50 2.01
CA MET A 1 39.48 -16.01 1.35
C MET A 1 38.49 -15.58 2.43
N GLY A 2 38.43 -14.28 2.71
CA GLY A 2 37.70 -13.71 3.84
C GLY A 2 36.19 -13.68 3.63
N LYS A 3 35.44 -14.10 4.65
CA LYS A 3 33.96 -14.03 4.70
C LYS A 3 33.54 -12.56 4.67
N LYS A 4 32.71 -12.17 3.68
CA LYS A 4 32.08 -10.85 3.65
C LYS A 4 31.01 -10.78 4.74
N ALA A 5 31.30 -10.04 5.82
CA ALA A 5 30.33 -9.63 6.81
C ALA A 5 29.42 -8.55 6.21
N HIS A 6 28.19 -8.92 5.85
CA HIS A 6 27.15 -7.96 5.47
C HIS A 6 25.87 -8.25 6.27
N GLY A 7 25.44 -7.23 7.03
CA GLY A 7 24.17 -7.25 7.76
C GLY A 7 24.16 -6.43 9.04
N GLY A 8 24.96 -5.37 9.16
CA GLY A 8 24.88 -4.47 10.30
C GLY A 8 23.61 -3.62 10.24
N LYS A 9 22.68 -3.91 11.15
CA LYS A 9 22.19 -2.97 12.16
C LYS A 9 21.65 -3.83 13.32
N MET A 10 21.56 -3.25 14.50
CA MET A 10 21.29 -3.93 15.76
C MET A 10 20.36 -3.05 16.61
N LYS A 11 19.91 -3.59 17.75
CA LYS A 11 19.34 -2.82 18.86
C LYS A 11 20.29 -1.67 19.26
N PRO A 12 19.75 -0.48 19.57
CA PRO A 12 19.26 -0.20 20.94
C PRO A 12 17.89 -0.77 21.32
N GLU A 13 17.73 -1.01 22.62
CA GLU A 13 16.58 -1.58 23.34
C GLU A 13 15.79 -0.44 24.04
N ILE A 14 14.70 -0.75 24.76
CA ILE A 14 14.25 0.01 25.93
C ILE A 14 14.49 -0.88 27.15
N ASP A 15 15.51 -0.56 27.96
CA ASP A 15 15.63 -1.15 29.30
C ASP A 15 14.82 -0.30 30.30
N GLU A 16 14.54 -0.82 31.49
CA GLU A 16 13.64 -0.19 32.47
C GLU A 16 14.15 1.15 33.07
N ASN A 17 15.35 1.59 32.67
CA ASN A 17 15.89 2.92 32.95
C ASN A 17 15.59 3.97 31.84
N GLY A 18 14.80 3.60 30.81
CA GLY A 18 14.27 4.56 29.83
C GLY A 18 15.12 4.74 28.57
N THR A 19 15.57 3.63 27.95
CA THR A 19 16.36 3.65 26.70
C THR A 19 15.46 3.90 25.44
N LEU A 20 15.89 3.55 24.22
CA LEU A 20 15.17 3.89 22.97
C LEU A 20 15.19 2.76 21.93
N LEU A 21 14.02 2.18 21.63
CA LEU A 21 13.88 1.11 20.63
C LEU A 21 13.94 1.67 19.19
N VAL A 22 15.07 1.47 18.50
CA VAL A 22 15.18 1.66 17.03
C VAL A 22 15.84 0.48 16.28
N PRO A 23 15.48 -0.80 16.52
CA PRO A 23 16.16 -1.92 15.87
C PRO A 23 15.64 -2.19 14.45
N PRO A 24 16.46 -2.78 13.56
CA PRO A 24 15.93 -3.64 12.49
C PRO A 24 15.36 -4.93 13.13
N PRO A 25 14.45 -5.62 12.43
CA PRO A 25 14.97 -6.74 11.67
C PRO A 25 14.41 -6.76 10.23
N ARG A 26 15.29 -6.56 9.23
CA ARG A 26 15.02 -7.08 7.88
C ARG A 26 15.29 -8.58 7.90
N THR A 27 14.36 -9.37 8.45
CA THR A 27 14.42 -10.81 8.22
C THR A 27 14.29 -11.06 6.71
N ILE A 28 15.16 -11.91 6.17
CA ILE A 28 15.19 -12.19 4.72
C ILE A 28 13.81 -12.64 4.21
N ALA A 29 13.11 -13.48 4.99
CA ALA A 29 11.76 -13.92 4.67
C ALA A 29 10.75 -12.77 4.53
N ASN A 30 10.79 -11.78 5.44
CA ASN A 30 9.90 -10.61 5.33
C ASN A 30 10.27 -9.75 4.12
N GLN A 31 11.56 -9.60 3.82
CA GLN A 31 12.00 -8.90 2.60
C GLN A 31 11.42 -9.58 1.35
N ASP A 32 11.51 -10.91 1.25
CA ASP A 32 10.99 -11.66 0.11
C ASP A 32 9.46 -11.52 -0.03
N HIS A 33 8.73 -11.52 1.09
CA HIS A 33 7.30 -11.23 1.08
C HIS A 33 7.00 -9.83 0.57
N PHE A 34 7.71 -8.79 1.03
CA PHE A 34 7.50 -7.43 0.55
C PHE A 34 7.95 -7.25 -0.91
N HIS A 35 9.03 -7.89 -1.35
CA HIS A 35 9.45 -7.91 -2.76
C HIS A 35 8.38 -8.55 -3.65
N ARG A 36 7.81 -9.67 -3.22
CA ARG A 36 6.71 -10.34 -3.93
C ARG A 36 5.47 -9.44 -4.02
N LEU A 37 5.07 -8.83 -2.90
CA LEU A 37 3.93 -7.91 -2.87
C LEU A 37 4.16 -6.69 -3.78
N ASN A 38 5.36 -6.11 -3.73
CA ASN A 38 5.76 -4.97 -4.55
C ASN A 38 5.75 -5.32 -6.04
N TYR A 39 6.32 -6.47 -6.42
CA TYR A 39 6.33 -6.94 -7.80
C TYR A 39 4.90 -7.13 -8.36
N LEU A 40 4.02 -7.78 -7.59
CA LEU A 40 2.61 -7.98 -7.98
C LEU A 40 1.87 -6.65 -8.13
N TYR A 41 2.15 -5.68 -7.26
CA TYR A 41 1.58 -4.34 -7.37
C TYR A 41 2.09 -3.60 -8.62
N GLN A 42 3.40 -3.62 -8.87
CA GLN A 42 4.04 -2.93 -9.99
C GLN A 42 3.59 -3.48 -11.33
N ILE A 43 3.58 -4.81 -11.52
CA ILE A 43 3.14 -5.42 -12.78
C ILE A 43 1.66 -5.12 -13.05
N SER A 44 0.81 -5.17 -12.02
CA SER A 44 -0.60 -4.80 -12.15
C SER A 44 -0.77 -3.33 -12.51
N ALA A 45 0.01 -2.44 -11.90
CA ALA A 45 -0.06 -1.01 -12.17
C ALA A 45 0.42 -0.69 -13.59
N TYR A 46 1.53 -1.30 -14.03
CA TYR A 46 2.07 -1.14 -15.37
C TYR A 46 1.08 -1.62 -16.44
N GLN A 47 0.52 -2.83 -16.29
CA GLN A 47 -0.51 -3.34 -17.20
C GLN A 47 -1.73 -2.43 -17.28
N THR A 48 -2.18 -1.90 -16.13
CA THR A 48 -3.32 -0.96 -16.09
C THR A 48 -3.00 0.34 -16.83
N ARG A 49 -1.79 0.89 -16.66
CA ARG A 49 -1.36 2.14 -17.32
C ARG A 49 -1.10 1.97 -18.81
N ALA A 50 -0.36 0.93 -19.21
CA ALA A 50 -0.06 0.63 -20.61
C ALA A 50 -1.35 0.42 -21.41
N ARG A 51 -2.30 -0.32 -20.83
CA ARG A 51 -3.63 -0.50 -21.39
C ARG A 51 -4.39 0.82 -21.50
N GLN A 52 -4.43 1.61 -20.43
CA GLN A 52 -5.15 2.89 -20.43
C GLN A 52 -4.64 3.82 -21.54
N LYS A 53 -3.33 3.80 -21.80
CA LYS A 53 -2.69 4.55 -22.89
C LYS A 53 -3.08 4.00 -24.27
N ALA A 54 -3.20 2.68 -24.41
CA ALA A 54 -3.59 2.00 -25.66
C ALA A 54 -5.11 2.02 -25.95
N ARG A 55 -5.95 2.52 -25.03
CA ARG A 55 -7.42 2.66 -25.18
C ARG A 55 -8.20 1.35 -25.44
N THR A 56 -7.64 0.19 -25.12
CA THR A 56 -8.32 -1.11 -25.30
C THR A 56 -8.67 -1.74 -23.95
N ASP A 57 -9.81 -2.44 -23.87
CA ASP A 57 -10.31 -3.03 -22.62
C ASP A 57 -9.89 -4.50 -22.36
N ALA A 58 -9.04 -5.04 -23.24
CA ALA A 58 -8.84 -6.48 -23.42
C ALA A 58 -8.38 -7.26 -22.17
N HIS A 59 -7.60 -6.66 -21.25
CA HIS A 59 -6.98 -7.39 -20.13
C HIS A 59 -7.20 -6.79 -18.74
N THR A 60 -8.30 -6.05 -18.51
CA THR A 60 -8.63 -5.55 -17.16
C THR A 60 -8.76 -6.61 -16.05
N PRO A 61 -9.25 -7.85 -16.29
CA PRO A 61 -9.40 -8.81 -15.20
C PRO A 61 -8.06 -9.42 -14.75
N LEU A 62 -7.03 -9.39 -15.60
CA LEU A 62 -5.71 -9.93 -15.29
C LEU A 62 -5.00 -9.09 -14.21
N ALA A 63 -4.92 -7.78 -14.42
CA ALA A 63 -4.39 -6.84 -13.42
C ALA A 63 -5.09 -6.99 -12.05
N ARG A 64 -6.41 -7.15 -12.07
CA ARG A 64 -7.23 -7.39 -10.88
C ARG A 64 -6.85 -8.68 -10.14
N ASN A 65 -6.52 -9.75 -10.86
CA ASN A 65 -6.12 -11.01 -10.26
C ASN A 65 -4.76 -10.90 -9.54
N TYR A 66 -3.81 -10.12 -10.07
CA TYR A 66 -2.55 -9.85 -9.38
C TYR A 66 -2.76 -9.12 -8.04
N ILE A 67 -3.61 -8.09 -8.00
CA ILE A 67 -3.92 -7.39 -6.75
C ILE A 67 -4.71 -8.27 -5.78
N LYS A 68 -5.64 -9.11 -6.27
CA LYS A 68 -6.32 -10.09 -5.42
C LYS A 68 -5.32 -11.06 -4.79
N SER A 69 -4.38 -11.58 -5.59
CA SER A 69 -3.29 -12.44 -5.11
C SER A 69 -2.40 -11.73 -4.10
N MET A 70 -2.03 -10.47 -4.36
CA MET A 70 -1.29 -9.61 -3.43
C MET A 70 -2.00 -9.47 -2.08
N ASP A 71 -3.32 -9.18 -2.07
CA ASP A 71 -4.09 -9.05 -0.82
C ASP A 71 -4.21 -10.39 -0.07
N LEU A 72 -4.35 -11.50 -0.79
CA LEU A 72 -4.33 -12.84 -0.20
C LEU A 72 -2.98 -13.15 0.45
N ILE A 73 -1.86 -12.87 -0.23
CA ILE A 73 -0.52 -13.04 0.33
C ILE A 73 -0.38 -12.17 1.58
N SER A 74 -0.81 -10.90 1.53
CA SER A 74 -0.77 -9.99 2.67
C SER A 74 -1.54 -10.52 3.89
N LYS A 75 -2.68 -11.18 3.68
CA LYS A 75 -3.46 -11.84 4.75
C LYS A 75 -2.75 -13.08 5.29
N LYS A 76 -2.10 -13.87 4.43
CA LYS A 76 -1.40 -15.10 4.83
C LYS A 76 -0.14 -14.81 5.64
N THR A 77 0.63 -13.80 5.25
CA THR A 77 1.89 -13.40 5.93
C THR A 77 1.67 -12.36 7.04
N LYS A 78 0.41 -11.97 7.29
CA LYS A 78 0.04 -10.91 8.25
C LYS A 78 0.80 -9.59 8.05
N THR A 79 1.20 -9.28 6.81
CA THR A 79 1.88 -8.02 6.49
C THR A 79 0.87 -6.88 6.40
N SER A 80 1.18 -5.73 7.01
CA SER A 80 0.41 -4.50 6.85
C SER A 80 0.91 -3.71 5.64
N LEU A 81 0.01 -2.93 5.03
CA LEU A 81 0.32 -2.08 3.87
C LEU A 81 -0.04 -0.64 4.22
N LEU A 82 0.70 0.31 3.64
CA LEU A 82 0.42 1.74 3.78
C LEU A 82 -0.99 2.10 3.30
N PRO A 83 -1.61 3.13 3.90
CA PRO A 83 -2.93 3.61 3.49
C PRO A 83 -2.93 4.06 2.03
N THR A 84 -1.81 4.54 1.49
CA THR A 84 -1.66 4.92 0.07
C THR A 84 -2.02 3.75 -0.86
N ILE A 85 -1.41 2.59 -0.67
CA ILE A 85 -1.70 1.37 -1.45
C ILE A 85 -3.14 0.90 -1.23
N LYS A 86 -3.57 0.82 0.04
CA LYS A 86 -4.94 0.39 0.39
C LYS A 86 -6.00 1.34 -0.16
N ARG A 87 -5.74 2.63 -0.32
CA ARG A 87 -6.64 3.63 -0.94
C ARG A 87 -6.73 3.43 -2.45
N THR A 88 -5.63 3.09 -3.11
CA THR A 88 -5.60 2.83 -4.56
C THR A 88 -6.35 1.55 -4.95
N ILE A 89 -6.36 0.49 -4.13
CA ILE A 89 -7.03 -0.78 -4.46
C ILE A 89 -8.49 -0.84 -4.00
N CYS A 90 -9.43 -1.32 -4.81
CA CYS A 90 -10.83 -1.48 -4.40
C CYS A 90 -11.01 -2.60 -3.35
N LYS A 91 -11.81 -2.39 -2.30
CA LYS A 91 -12.03 -3.38 -1.23
C LYS A 91 -12.76 -4.65 -1.67
N LYS A 92 -13.70 -4.55 -2.62
CA LYS A 92 -14.48 -5.71 -3.11
C LYS A 92 -13.82 -6.38 -4.29
N CYS A 93 -13.62 -5.62 -5.37
CA CYS A 93 -13.11 -6.20 -6.62
C CYS A 93 -11.59 -6.14 -6.75
N HIS A 94 -10.83 -5.55 -5.81
CA HIS A 94 -9.36 -5.52 -5.86
C HIS A 94 -8.78 -4.85 -7.12
N ARG A 95 -9.55 -4.01 -7.84
CA ARG A 95 -9.01 -3.23 -8.98
C ARG A 95 -8.24 -2.00 -8.50
N LEU A 96 -7.29 -1.53 -9.29
CA LEU A 96 -6.64 -0.24 -9.06
C LEU A 96 -7.57 0.91 -9.49
N LEU A 97 -7.70 1.93 -8.64
CA LEU A 97 -8.53 3.11 -8.82
C LEU A 97 -7.75 4.29 -9.42
N TRP A 98 -6.79 4.03 -10.31
CA TRP A 98 -6.14 5.10 -11.10
C TRP A 98 -7.10 5.72 -12.11
N THR A 99 -8.10 4.95 -12.56
CA THR A 99 -9.19 5.37 -13.44
C THR A 99 -10.53 5.06 -12.76
N PRO A 100 -10.92 5.86 -11.75
CA PRO A 100 -12.23 5.72 -11.11
C PRO A 100 -13.36 6.10 -12.08
N LYS A 101 -14.60 5.72 -11.74
CA LYS A 101 -15.77 6.01 -12.57
C LYS A 101 -16.22 7.47 -12.42
N LYS A 102 -16.35 7.93 -11.17
CA LYS A 102 -16.74 9.29 -10.79
C LYS A 102 -16.05 9.67 -9.48
N LEU A 103 -15.75 10.96 -9.32
CA LEU A 103 -15.37 11.56 -8.06
C LEU A 103 -16.37 12.69 -7.77
N GLU A 104 -17.01 12.63 -6.62
CA GLU A 104 -18.01 13.61 -6.20
C GLU A 104 -17.67 14.05 -4.77
N ILE A 105 -17.71 15.36 -4.54
CA ILE A 105 -17.59 15.96 -3.21
C ILE A 105 -18.99 16.37 -2.80
N THR A 106 -19.51 15.77 -1.73
CA THR A 106 -20.81 16.14 -1.17
C THR A 106 -20.71 17.51 -0.49
N SER A 107 -21.81 18.27 -0.46
CA SER A 107 -21.91 19.52 0.32
C SER A 107 -21.53 19.36 1.79
N ASP A 108 -21.71 18.15 2.33
CA ASP A 108 -21.36 17.76 3.70
C ASP A 108 -19.85 17.56 3.91
N GLY A 109 -19.03 17.77 2.87
CA GLY A 109 -17.57 17.65 2.93
C GLY A 109 -17.05 16.22 2.85
N GLU A 110 -17.84 15.25 2.41
CA GLU A 110 -17.38 13.88 2.16
C GLU A 110 -16.97 13.69 0.69
N LEU A 111 -15.74 13.24 0.44
CA LEU A 111 -15.26 12.87 -0.89
C LEU A 111 -15.64 11.41 -1.18
N SER A 112 -16.47 11.18 -2.19
CA SER A 112 -16.85 9.86 -2.66
C SER A 112 -16.14 9.49 -3.96
N VAL A 113 -15.39 8.38 -3.94
CA VAL A 113 -14.69 7.83 -5.10
C VAL A 113 -15.42 6.56 -5.54
N MET A 114 -16.07 6.64 -6.70
CA MET A 114 -16.88 5.55 -7.24
C MET A 114 -16.03 4.62 -8.11
N CYS A 115 -15.99 3.34 -7.73
CA CYS A 115 -15.40 2.29 -8.55
C CYS A 115 -16.34 1.87 -9.69
N GLY A 116 -15.80 1.39 -10.81
CA GLY A 116 -16.64 0.83 -11.89
C GLY A 116 -17.46 -0.42 -11.51
N CYS A 117 -17.19 -1.07 -10.37
CA CYS A 117 -18.05 -2.15 -9.83
C CYS A 117 -19.17 -1.65 -8.91
N GLY A 118 -19.36 -0.33 -8.78
CA GLY A 118 -20.36 0.28 -7.89
C GLY A 118 -19.95 0.40 -6.42
N THR A 119 -18.80 -0.15 -6.02
CA THR A 119 -18.28 0.07 -4.65
C THR A 119 -17.71 1.48 -4.52
N VAL A 120 -18.19 2.23 -3.53
CA VAL A 120 -17.69 3.57 -3.23
C VAL A 120 -16.66 3.53 -2.10
N LYS A 121 -15.62 4.35 -2.23
CA LYS A 121 -14.72 4.68 -1.13
C LYS A 121 -14.97 6.12 -0.74
N ARG A 122 -15.27 6.33 0.53
CA ARG A 122 -15.54 7.66 1.04
C ARG A 122 -14.40 8.13 1.95
N PHE A 123 -14.11 9.42 1.90
CA PHE A 123 -13.11 10.08 2.73
C PHE A 123 -13.75 11.34 3.31
N ASN A 124 -13.73 11.46 4.63
CA ASN A 124 -14.20 12.65 5.32
C ASN A 124 -13.12 13.74 5.17
N ILE A 125 -13.29 14.65 4.20
CA ILE A 125 -12.34 15.73 3.93
C ILE A 125 -12.79 17.06 4.56
N GLY A 126 -14.08 17.20 4.86
CA GLY A 126 -14.68 18.41 5.42
C GLY A 126 -14.53 18.58 6.93
N ALA A 127 -14.14 17.53 7.66
CA ALA A 127 -13.90 17.65 9.10
C ALA A 127 -12.63 18.45 9.41
N ASP A 128 -11.46 17.98 8.94
CA ASP A 128 -10.17 18.56 9.28
C ASP A 128 -9.26 18.70 8.04
N PRO A 129 -8.88 19.92 7.62
CA PRO A 129 -8.04 20.12 6.44
C PRO A 129 -6.58 19.68 6.67
N ASN A 130 -6.11 19.65 7.92
CA ASN A 130 -4.73 19.29 8.28
C ASN A 130 -4.58 17.84 8.79
N TYR A 131 -5.58 16.99 8.60
CA TYR A 131 -5.52 15.61 9.06
C TYR A 131 -4.51 14.78 8.25
N ARG A 132 -3.56 14.14 8.94
CA ARG A 132 -2.57 13.21 8.35
C ARG A 132 -2.70 11.81 8.94
N THR A 133 -2.50 10.79 8.11
CA THR A 133 -2.51 9.39 8.59
C THR A 133 -1.30 9.10 9.47
N TYR A 134 -1.38 8.06 10.31
CA TYR A 134 -0.29 7.71 11.24
C TYR A 134 1.09 7.57 10.56
N SER A 135 1.13 6.99 9.35
CA SER A 135 2.35 6.82 8.56
C SER A 135 2.88 8.10 7.91
N GLU A 136 2.07 9.17 7.84
CA GLU A 136 2.43 10.48 7.26
C GLU A 136 2.69 11.55 8.33
N ARG A 137 2.53 11.21 9.62
CA ARG A 137 2.89 12.10 10.73
C ARG A 137 4.41 12.19 10.85
N GLU A 138 4.88 13.36 11.27
CA GLU A 138 6.29 13.63 11.52
C GLU A 138 6.82 12.73 12.66
N GLY A 139 8.06 12.26 12.56
CA GLY A 139 8.72 11.42 13.58
C GLY A 139 8.35 9.94 13.60
N ASN A 140 7.32 9.49 12.86
CA ASN A 140 6.83 8.11 12.92
C ASN A 140 7.38 7.17 11.82
N LEU A 141 7.94 7.71 10.75
CA LEU A 141 8.44 6.94 9.61
C LEU A 141 9.96 7.06 9.51
N LEU A 142 10.64 5.91 9.57
CA LEU A 142 12.08 5.82 9.34
C LEU A 142 12.28 5.19 7.95
N ASN A 143 12.60 6.02 6.96
CA ASN A 143 12.96 5.55 5.63
C ASN A 143 14.36 4.92 5.65
N SER A 144 14.54 3.87 4.84
CA SER A 144 15.81 3.15 4.73
C SER A 144 16.74 3.79 3.72
#